data_AF-A0A4U0VCZ8-F1
#
_entry.id   AF-A0A4U0VCZ8-F1
#
_cell.length_a   1.000
_cell.length_b   1.000
_cell.length_c   1.000
_cell.angle_alpha   90.00
_cell.angle_beta   90.00
_cell.angle_gamma   90.00
#
_symmetry.space_group_name_H-M   'P 1'
#
loop_
_entity.id
_entity.type
_entity.pdbx_description
1 polymer ?
#
loop_
_entity_poly.entity_id
_entity_poly.type
_entity_poly.pdbx_seq_one_letter_code
_entity_poly.pdbx_strand_id
1 'polypeptide(L)'
;VDYRQQLMSITTPPVLRATDTEAQKQNQAALLMMGFPSRIVEEKPTLCACHGNLTRGGYLCSRCKAKVCNLPATCPTCDLTLILSTHLARSYHHLFPLRNWIEVPWSRARQKGSTQCFGCLSPLPAVPAQYDGVNGVEHDRASARTKRAEGASESSRYECEACGEQFCIDCDVTCHEVLHNCPGCQSRGQVGGGGGGGEGPADGG
;
A
#
# COMPACT_ATOMS: atom_id res chain seq x y z
N VAL A 1 6.22 -9.68 24.70
CA VAL A 1 5.88 -9.24 23.33
C VAL A 1 6.98 -8.28 22.96
N ASP A 2 8.00 -8.63 22.17
CA ASP A 2 9.10 -7.65 22.07
C ASP A 2 9.91 -7.71 20.78
N TYR A 3 10.79 -8.70 20.61
CA TYR A 3 11.83 -8.59 19.56
C TYR A 3 11.29 -8.58 18.12
N ARG A 4 10.33 -9.46 17.80
CA ARG A 4 9.73 -9.49 16.45
C ARG A 4 9.02 -8.18 16.11
N GLN A 5 8.28 -7.59 17.05
CA GLN A 5 7.60 -6.32 16.81
C GLN A 5 8.59 -5.17 16.66
N GLN A 6 9.63 -5.12 17.49
CA GLN A 6 10.72 -4.15 17.37
C GLN A 6 11.43 -4.28 16.01
N LEU A 7 11.76 -5.50 15.59
CA LEU A 7 12.38 -5.74 14.28
C LEU A 7 11.48 -5.27 13.13
N MET A 8 10.18 -5.55 13.20
CA MET A 8 9.22 -5.10 12.19
C MET A 8 9.05 -3.58 12.21
N SER A 9 9.11 -2.93 13.37
CA SER A 9 8.99 -1.46 13.47
C SER A 9 10.10 -0.70 12.72
N ILE A 10 11.27 -1.32 12.54
CA ILE A 10 12.41 -0.75 11.80
C ILE A 10 12.22 -0.87 10.29
N THR A 11 11.33 -1.76 9.80
CA THR A 11 11.13 -1.96 8.36
C THR A 11 10.40 -0.79 7.69
N THR A 12 9.60 -0.04 8.44
CA THR A 12 8.95 1.18 7.96
C THR A 12 9.94 2.34 8.02
N PRO A 13 10.19 3.06 6.89
CA PRO A 13 11.07 4.23 6.90
C PRO A 13 10.60 5.27 7.93
N PRO A 14 11.47 5.78 8.82
CA PRO A 14 11.08 6.74 9.83
C PRO A 14 10.72 8.09 9.19
N VAL A 15 9.75 8.79 9.81
CA VAL A 15 9.37 10.13 9.39
C VAL A 15 10.41 11.14 9.85
N LEU A 16 11.03 11.84 8.91
CA LEU A 16 11.91 12.97 9.19
C LEU A 16 11.07 14.23 9.44
N ARG A 17 11.01 14.68 10.70
CA ARG A 17 10.28 15.89 11.08
C ARG A 17 11.16 17.12 10.87
N ALA A 18 10.59 18.18 10.31
CA ALA A 18 11.29 19.45 10.10
C ALA A 18 11.82 20.11 11.39
N THR A 19 11.29 19.70 12.55
CA THR A 19 11.72 20.17 13.87
C THR A 19 13.02 19.53 14.35
N ASP A 20 13.43 18.39 13.77
CA ASP A 20 14.61 17.64 14.18
C ASP A 20 15.82 18.04 13.33
N THR A 21 16.51 19.08 13.79
CA THR A 21 17.65 19.68 13.08
C THR A 21 18.85 18.74 12.92
N GLU A 22 19.05 17.78 13.80
CA GLU A 22 20.13 16.78 13.69
C GLU A 22 19.80 15.74 12.62
N ALA A 23 18.58 15.19 12.66
CA ALA A 23 18.11 14.24 11.65
C ALA A 23 18.11 14.86 10.24
N GLN A 24 17.79 16.16 10.13
CA GLN A 24 17.75 16.88 8.87
C GLN A 24 19.13 17.22 8.32
N LYS A 25 20.13 17.48 9.18
CA LYS A 25 21.53 17.63 8.75
C LYS A 25 22.08 16.32 8.20
N GLN A 26 21.70 15.20 8.80
CA GLN A 26 22.14 13.87 8.36
C GLN A 26 21.38 13.36 7.12
N ASN A 27 20.13 13.77 6.94
CA ASN A 27 19.26 13.33 5.83
C ASN A 27 18.78 14.51 4.98
N GLN A 28 19.72 15.19 4.32
CA GLN A 28 19.36 16.28 3.42
C GLN A 28 18.63 15.75 2.19
N ALA A 29 17.46 16.34 1.89
CA ALA A 29 16.75 16.04 0.67
C ALA A 29 17.56 16.54 -0.54
N ALA A 30 18.09 15.60 -1.33
CA ALA A 30 18.89 15.89 -2.51
C ALA A 30 18.30 15.19 -3.74
N LEU A 31 18.33 15.88 -4.88
CA LEU A 31 17.96 15.28 -6.16
C LEU A 31 19.13 14.44 -6.68
N LEU A 32 18.88 13.14 -6.83
CA LEU A 32 19.86 12.19 -7.34
C LEU A 32 19.51 11.78 -8.77
N MET A 33 20.49 11.81 -9.66
CA MET A 33 20.31 11.23 -10.99
C MET A 33 20.31 9.70 -10.91
N MET A 34 19.29 9.07 -11.48
CA MET A 34 19.15 7.62 -11.57
C MET A 34 18.98 7.18 -13.04
N GLY A 35 19.39 5.96 -13.35
CA GLY A 35 19.20 5.32 -14.65
C GLY A 35 18.18 4.19 -14.59
N PHE A 36 17.27 4.16 -15.58
CA PHE A 36 16.27 3.10 -15.76
C PHE A 36 16.57 2.25 -17.00
N PRO A 37 17.51 1.30 -16.91
CA PRO A 37 17.92 0.51 -18.05
C PRO A 37 16.92 -0.60 -18.37
N SER A 38 16.75 -0.90 -19.65
CA SER A 38 15.98 -2.07 -20.11
C SER A 38 16.82 -3.34 -20.04
N ARG A 39 16.15 -4.47 -19.78
CA ARG A 39 16.80 -5.79 -19.79
C ARG A 39 17.15 -6.18 -21.22
N ILE A 40 18.36 -6.69 -21.41
CA ILE A 40 18.84 -7.28 -22.66
C ILE A 40 19.07 -8.79 -22.48
N VAL A 41 18.92 -9.52 -23.57
CA VAL A 41 19.24 -10.94 -23.68
C VAL A 41 20.10 -11.11 -24.92
N GLU A 42 21.17 -11.88 -24.79
CA GLU A 42 22.15 -12.15 -25.85
C GLU A 42 22.24 -13.66 -26.09
N GLU A 43 22.40 -14.07 -27.34
CA GLU A 43 22.50 -15.49 -27.69
C GLU A 43 23.76 -16.13 -27.10
N LYS A 44 24.88 -15.39 -27.15
CA LYS A 44 26.17 -15.79 -26.61
C LYS A 44 26.41 -15.10 -25.27
N PRO A 45 27.00 -15.79 -24.28
CA PRO A 45 27.32 -15.17 -23.00
C PRO A 45 28.41 -14.12 -23.17
N THR A 46 28.19 -12.93 -22.61
CA THR A 46 29.16 -11.84 -22.57
C THR A 46 29.45 -11.44 -21.13
N LEU A 47 30.57 -10.75 -20.92
CA LEU A 47 31.04 -10.37 -19.59
C LEU A 47 30.14 -9.29 -18.98
N CYS A 48 29.79 -9.43 -17.69
CA CYS A 48 29.24 -8.31 -16.94
C CYS A 48 30.35 -7.43 -16.37
N ALA A 49 30.17 -6.12 -16.42
CA ALA A 49 31.12 -5.13 -15.89
C ALA A 49 31.19 -5.12 -14.36
N CYS A 50 30.19 -5.68 -13.67
CA CYS A 50 30.12 -5.70 -12.22
C CYS A 50 30.90 -6.86 -11.55
N HIS A 51 31.00 -8.03 -12.19
CA HIS A 51 31.67 -9.20 -11.59
C HIS A 51 32.69 -9.87 -12.51
N GLY A 52 32.76 -9.49 -13.79
CA GLY A 52 33.60 -10.20 -14.76
C GLY A 52 33.07 -11.60 -15.10
N ASN A 53 31.81 -11.92 -14.78
CA ASN A 53 31.21 -13.22 -15.05
C ASN A 53 30.48 -13.23 -16.39
N LEU A 54 30.56 -14.37 -17.08
CA LEU A 54 29.84 -14.63 -18.32
C LEU A 54 28.33 -14.77 -18.03
N THR A 55 27.53 -13.92 -18.67
CA THR A 55 26.07 -13.89 -18.50
C THR A 55 25.39 -13.75 -19.87
N ARG A 56 24.27 -14.45 -20.09
CA ARG A 56 23.47 -14.35 -21.34
C ARG A 56 22.46 -13.20 -21.33
N GLY A 57 22.44 -12.40 -20.29
CA GLY A 57 21.53 -11.26 -20.17
C GLY A 57 21.99 -10.31 -19.09
N GLY A 58 21.34 -9.16 -19.02
CA GLY A 58 21.68 -8.12 -18.07
C GLY A 58 20.97 -6.82 -18.41
N TYR A 59 21.53 -5.71 -17.96
CA TYR A 59 21.01 -4.37 -18.16
C TYR A 59 22.13 -3.49 -18.67
N LEU A 60 21.86 -2.69 -19.71
CA LEU A 60 22.83 -1.73 -20.23
C LEU A 60 22.65 -0.39 -19.53
N CYS A 61 23.70 0.12 -18.89
CA CYS A 61 23.68 1.44 -18.26
C CYS A 61 23.16 2.51 -19.25
N SER A 62 22.17 3.30 -18.84
CA SER A 62 21.55 4.30 -19.71
C SER A 62 22.55 5.36 -20.19
N ARG A 63 23.61 5.63 -19.40
CA ARG A 63 24.65 6.62 -19.67
C ARG A 63 25.84 6.07 -20.46
N CYS A 64 26.56 5.08 -19.93
CA CYS A 64 27.82 4.60 -20.52
C CYS A 64 27.70 3.27 -21.27
N LYS A 65 26.51 2.65 -21.30
CA LYS A 65 26.22 1.36 -21.95
C LYS A 65 26.96 0.14 -21.37
N ALA A 66 27.65 0.27 -20.23
CA ALA A 66 28.22 -0.87 -19.53
C ALA A 66 27.12 -1.88 -19.13
N LYS A 67 27.39 -3.18 -19.33
CA LYS A 67 26.48 -4.27 -18.98
C LYS A 67 26.61 -4.64 -17.50
N VAL A 68 25.52 -4.53 -16.75
CA VAL A 68 25.41 -5.04 -15.37
C VAL A 68 24.46 -6.25 -15.33
N CYS A 69 24.72 -7.22 -14.45
CA CYS A 69 23.94 -8.47 -14.46
C CYS A 69 22.59 -8.36 -13.73
N ASN A 70 22.50 -7.55 -12.68
CA ASN A 70 21.30 -7.37 -11.86
C ASN A 70 21.12 -5.91 -11.44
N LEU A 71 19.89 -5.57 -11.05
CA LEU A 71 19.50 -4.29 -10.46
C LEU A 71 18.80 -4.54 -9.13
N PRO A 72 18.81 -3.59 -8.18
CA PRO A 72 19.49 -2.29 -8.24
C PRO A 72 21.02 -2.42 -8.18
N ALA A 73 21.75 -1.52 -8.85
CA ALA A 73 23.21 -1.52 -8.86
C ALA A 73 23.77 -0.13 -9.17
N THR A 74 24.92 0.21 -8.59
CA THR A 74 25.72 1.36 -9.03
C THR A 74 26.55 0.95 -10.25
N CYS A 75 26.51 1.74 -11.32
CA CYS A 75 27.25 1.42 -12.54
C CYS A 75 28.77 1.52 -12.27
N PRO A 76 29.57 0.45 -12.48
CA PRO A 76 31.00 0.46 -12.17
C PRO A 76 31.86 1.33 -13.09
N THR A 77 31.26 1.92 -14.14
CA THR A 77 31.97 2.74 -15.14
C THR A 77 31.68 4.23 -14.98
N CYS A 78 30.50 4.62 -14.48
CA CYS A 78 30.11 6.04 -14.41
C CYS A 78 29.36 6.42 -13.13
N ASP A 79 29.32 5.52 -12.14
CA ASP A 79 28.71 5.68 -10.81
C ASP A 79 27.23 6.06 -10.80
N LEU A 80 26.55 5.96 -11.95
CA LEU A 80 25.11 6.19 -12.03
C LEU A 80 24.38 5.05 -11.33
N THR A 81 23.53 5.39 -10.36
CA THR A 81 22.60 4.44 -9.72
C THR A 81 21.61 3.92 -10.76
N LEU A 82 21.62 2.61 -11.00
CA LEU A 82 20.72 1.93 -11.91
C LEU A 82 19.63 1.20 -11.12
N ILE A 83 18.38 1.45 -11.48
CA ILE A 83 17.21 0.92 -10.79
C ILE A 83 16.07 0.67 -11.78
N LEU A 84 15.16 -0.25 -11.46
CA LEU A 84 13.92 -0.43 -12.20
C LEU A 84 12.83 0.48 -11.63
N SER A 85 11.91 0.92 -12.49
CA SER A 85 10.71 1.65 -12.04
C SER A 85 9.92 0.85 -11.00
N THR A 86 9.90 -0.48 -11.10
CA THR A 86 9.23 -1.37 -10.14
C THR A 86 9.86 -1.36 -8.74
N HIS A 87 11.16 -1.10 -8.62
CA HIS A 87 11.80 -0.98 -7.30
C HIS A 87 11.37 0.29 -6.58
N LEU A 88 11.23 1.41 -7.31
CA LEU A 88 10.68 2.65 -6.76
C LEU A 88 9.19 2.54 -6.46
N ALA A 89 8.43 1.92 -7.37
CA ALA A 89 7.00 1.70 -7.16
C ALA A 89 6.73 0.87 -5.89
N ARG A 90 7.63 -0.06 -5.53
CA ARG A 90 7.51 -0.82 -4.30
C ARG A 90 7.47 0.07 -3.07
N SER A 91 8.21 1.19 -3.01
CA SER A 91 8.18 2.08 -1.83
C SER A 91 7.00 3.04 -1.81
N TYR A 92 6.14 3.08 -2.84
CA TYR A 92 5.03 4.04 -2.91
C TYR A 92 4.02 3.87 -1.77
N HIS A 93 3.82 2.65 -1.26
CA HIS A 93 2.91 2.41 -0.13
C HIS A 93 3.39 3.05 1.19
N HIS A 94 4.68 3.38 1.32
CA HIS A 94 5.19 4.16 2.45
C HIS A 94 4.99 5.67 2.25
N LEU A 95 4.95 6.14 1.00
CA LEU A 95 4.72 7.55 0.66
C LEU A 95 3.23 7.91 0.71
N PHE A 96 2.38 6.97 0.29
CA PHE A 96 0.93 7.11 0.23
C PHE A 96 0.27 5.89 0.86
N PRO A 97 0.32 5.76 2.19
CA PRO A 97 -0.29 4.62 2.88
C PRO A 97 -1.79 4.58 2.66
N LEU A 98 -2.34 3.37 2.58
CA LEU A 98 -3.79 3.18 2.55
C LEU A 98 -4.39 3.69 3.87
N ARG A 99 -5.43 4.53 3.76
CA ARG A 99 -6.17 4.99 4.93
C ARG A 99 -6.92 3.82 5.56
N ASN A 100 -6.77 3.67 6.87
CA ASN A 100 -7.50 2.70 7.67
C ASN A 100 -9.01 2.81 7.38
N TRP A 101 -9.65 1.66 7.22
CA TRP A 101 -11.09 1.59 7.06
C TRP A 101 -11.77 1.79 8.41
N ILE A 102 -12.93 2.44 8.38
CA ILE A 102 -13.70 2.70 9.59
C ILE A 102 -14.57 1.49 9.93
N GLU A 103 -14.72 1.23 11.22
CA GLU A 103 -15.64 0.21 11.71
C GLU A 103 -17.09 0.62 11.44
N VAL A 104 -17.87 -0.31 10.89
CA VAL A 104 -19.26 -0.03 10.51
C VAL A 104 -20.22 -0.45 11.63
N PRO A 105 -21.04 0.46 12.20
CA PRO A 105 -22.12 0.08 13.11
C PRO A 105 -23.31 -0.52 12.34
N TRP A 106 -24.18 -1.24 13.04
CA TRP A 106 -25.36 -1.86 12.43
C TRP A 106 -26.31 -0.87 11.72
N SER A 107 -26.37 0.38 12.20
CA SER A 107 -27.14 1.45 11.56
C SER A 107 -26.65 1.75 10.14
N ARG A 108 -25.32 1.90 9.97
CA ARG A 108 -24.68 2.14 8.67
C ARG A 108 -24.75 0.91 7.77
N ALA A 109 -24.57 -0.29 8.33
CA ALA A 109 -24.73 -1.55 7.60
C ALA A 109 -26.15 -1.68 7.02
N ARG A 110 -27.18 -1.31 7.79
CA ARG A 110 -28.58 -1.30 7.36
C ARG A 110 -28.82 -0.31 6.21
N GLN A 111 -28.30 0.91 6.33
CA GLN A 111 -28.46 1.93 5.30
C GLN A 111 -27.83 1.50 3.97
N LYS A 112 -26.66 0.87 4.01
CA LYS A 112 -25.96 0.45 2.80
C LYS A 112 -26.51 -0.84 2.21
N GLY A 113 -27.01 -1.76 3.05
CA GLY A 113 -27.63 -3.00 2.61
C GLY A 113 -26.66 -4.00 1.96
N SER A 114 -25.35 -3.87 2.18
CA SER A 114 -24.37 -4.81 1.63
C SER A 114 -24.56 -6.20 2.27
N THR A 115 -24.63 -7.25 1.46
CA THR A 115 -24.76 -8.65 1.93
C THR A 115 -23.46 -9.43 1.84
N GLN A 116 -22.49 -8.92 1.08
CA GLN A 116 -21.22 -9.58 0.80
C GLN A 116 -20.07 -8.56 0.78
N CYS A 117 -18.88 -9.04 1.14
CA CYS A 117 -17.65 -8.26 1.06
C CYS A 117 -17.38 -7.85 -0.39
N PHE A 118 -17.09 -6.57 -0.61
CA PHE A 118 -16.78 -6.08 -1.97
C PHE A 118 -15.52 -6.73 -2.56
N GLY A 119 -14.53 -7.08 -1.72
CA GLY A 119 -13.25 -7.63 -2.17
C GLY A 119 -13.29 -9.13 -2.48
N CYS A 120 -13.76 -9.95 -1.53
CA CYS A 120 -13.72 -11.41 -1.64
C CYS A 120 -15.08 -12.07 -1.89
N LEU A 121 -16.17 -11.29 -1.94
CA LEU A 121 -17.54 -11.77 -2.11
C LEU A 121 -18.01 -12.75 -1.02
N SER A 122 -17.26 -12.87 0.08
CA SER A 122 -17.69 -13.67 1.23
C SER A 122 -18.93 -13.05 1.87
N PRO A 123 -19.89 -13.86 2.32
CA PRO A 123 -21.10 -13.37 2.94
C PRO A 123 -20.77 -12.62 4.23
N LEU A 124 -21.35 -11.44 4.39
CA LEU A 124 -21.24 -10.66 5.61
C LEU A 124 -22.42 -10.99 6.54
N PRO A 125 -22.26 -10.81 7.87
CA PRO A 125 -23.35 -11.05 8.81
C PRO A 125 -24.63 -10.31 8.40
N ALA A 126 -25.75 -11.02 8.47
CA ALA A 126 -27.07 -10.46 8.17
C ALA A 126 -27.39 -9.35 9.18
N VAL A 127 -28.02 -8.28 8.70
CA VAL A 127 -28.44 -7.16 9.54
C VAL A 127 -29.61 -7.62 10.43
N PRO A 128 -29.51 -7.56 11.76
CA PRO A 128 -30.60 -7.92 12.67
C PRO A 128 -31.84 -7.06 12.40
N ALA A 129 -33.03 -7.66 12.49
CA ALA A 129 -34.29 -6.95 12.25
C ALA A 129 -34.56 -5.87 13.31
N GLN A 130 -34.24 -6.15 14.57
CA GLN A 130 -34.32 -5.24 15.71
C GLN A 130 -32.90 -4.88 16.19
N TYR A 131 -32.59 -3.59 16.24
CA TYR A 131 -31.36 -3.07 16.80
C TYR A 131 -31.73 -1.97 17.80
N ASP A 132 -31.93 -2.36 19.05
CA ASP A 132 -32.10 -1.41 20.14
C ASP A 132 -30.70 -0.90 20.50
N GLY A 133 -30.39 0.34 20.13
CA GLY A 133 -29.09 0.99 20.36
C GLY A 133 -28.77 1.28 21.83
N VAL A 134 -29.30 0.48 22.77
CA VAL A 134 -29.12 0.66 24.20
C VAL A 134 -28.80 -0.68 24.83
N ASN A 135 -27.54 -0.83 25.25
CA ASN A 135 -26.99 -1.89 26.08
C ASN A 135 -27.11 -3.31 25.51
N GLY A 136 -25.96 -3.96 25.30
CA GLY A 136 -25.86 -5.34 24.86
C GLY A 136 -26.55 -6.32 25.80
N VAL A 137 -27.83 -6.58 25.55
CA VAL A 137 -28.55 -7.69 26.16
C VAL A 137 -28.90 -8.66 25.03
N GLU A 138 -28.19 -9.78 25.06
CA GLU A 138 -28.27 -10.90 24.14
C GLU A 138 -29.70 -11.43 24.04
N HIS A 139 -30.28 -11.43 22.84
CA HIS A 139 -31.38 -12.34 22.52
C HIS A 139 -31.38 -12.69 21.02
N ASP A 140 -30.33 -13.39 20.56
CA ASP A 140 -30.55 -14.38 19.50
C ASP A 140 -29.51 -15.51 19.51
N ARG A 141 -30.00 -16.74 19.63
CA ARG A 141 -29.26 -17.98 19.96
C ARG A 141 -28.61 -18.67 18.75
N ALA A 142 -28.19 -17.92 17.72
CA ALA A 142 -27.76 -18.51 16.45
C ALA A 142 -26.40 -18.06 15.91
N SER A 143 -25.57 -17.33 16.66
CA SER A 143 -24.18 -17.09 16.25
C SER A 143 -23.21 -17.35 17.38
N ALA A 144 -22.28 -18.25 17.12
CA ALA A 144 -21.42 -18.88 18.09
C ALA A 144 -20.57 -17.87 18.88
N ARG A 145 -20.46 -18.18 20.18
CA ARG A 145 -19.49 -17.64 21.13
C ARG A 145 -18.07 -17.77 20.58
N THR A 146 -17.57 -16.71 19.98
CA THR A 146 -16.17 -16.34 20.07
C THR A 146 -16.14 -15.01 20.80
N LYS A 147 -15.41 -14.94 21.93
CA LYS A 147 -15.08 -13.68 22.58
C LYS A 147 -14.63 -12.71 21.49
N ARG A 148 -15.43 -11.69 21.21
CA ARG A 148 -15.09 -10.68 20.21
C ARG A 148 -13.79 -10.03 20.68
N ALA A 149 -12.80 -9.94 19.80
CA ALA A 149 -11.59 -9.20 20.14
C ALA A 149 -11.98 -7.75 20.41
N GLU A 150 -11.39 -7.16 21.44
CA GLU A 150 -11.54 -5.74 21.76
C GLU A 150 -11.12 -4.91 20.54
N GLY A 151 -12.00 -4.03 20.04
CA GLY A 151 -11.78 -3.26 18.81
C GLY A 151 -12.21 -3.91 17.49
N ALA A 152 -13.01 -4.98 17.52
CA ALA A 152 -13.63 -5.53 16.30
C ALA A 152 -15.01 -4.91 16.03
N SER A 153 -15.24 -4.48 14.78
CA SER A 153 -16.52 -3.87 14.34
C SER A 153 -17.74 -4.69 14.76
N GLU A 154 -18.77 -4.03 15.29
CA GLU A 154 -20.04 -4.62 15.74
C GLU A 154 -20.79 -5.40 14.65
N SER A 155 -20.67 -4.98 13.39
CA SER A 155 -21.29 -5.65 12.25
C SER A 155 -20.32 -6.53 11.44
N SER A 156 -19.06 -6.62 11.92
CA SER A 156 -17.94 -7.30 11.24
C SER A 156 -17.67 -6.75 9.84
N ARG A 157 -17.85 -5.44 9.67
CA ARG A 157 -17.70 -4.72 8.40
C ARG A 157 -16.78 -3.52 8.59
N TYR A 158 -15.93 -3.31 7.61
CA TYR A 158 -14.98 -2.21 7.54
C TYR A 158 -15.26 -1.43 6.26
N GLU A 159 -15.38 -0.11 6.37
CA GLU A 159 -15.77 0.76 5.24
C GLU A 159 -14.63 1.70 4.85
N CYS A 160 -14.34 1.74 3.54
CA CYS A 160 -13.42 2.72 2.99
C CYS A 160 -14.15 4.05 2.82
N GLU A 161 -13.69 5.11 3.48
CA GLU A 161 -14.32 6.44 3.41
C GLU A 161 -14.23 7.09 2.01
N ALA A 162 -13.30 6.64 1.16
CA ALA A 162 -13.11 7.22 -0.17
C ALA A 162 -14.12 6.70 -1.20
N CYS A 163 -14.32 5.39 -1.28
CA CYS A 163 -15.26 4.78 -2.22
C CYS A 163 -16.58 4.35 -1.57
N GLY A 164 -16.67 4.41 -0.24
CA GLY A 164 -17.80 3.93 0.54
C GLY A 164 -17.96 2.42 0.56
N GLU A 165 -17.01 1.63 0.01
CA GLU A 165 -17.14 0.16 -0.09
C GLU A 165 -16.92 -0.56 1.24
N GLN A 166 -17.65 -1.67 1.44
CA GLN A 166 -17.64 -2.45 2.70
C GLN A 166 -16.93 -3.79 2.50
N PHE A 167 -16.08 -4.13 3.47
CA PHE A 167 -15.18 -5.27 3.43
C PHE A 167 -15.24 -6.08 4.74
N CYS A 168 -14.89 -7.36 4.68
CA CYS A 168 -14.65 -8.18 5.87
C CYS A 168 -13.27 -7.91 6.48
N ILE A 169 -13.03 -8.40 7.70
CA ILE A 169 -11.74 -8.27 8.40
C ILE A 169 -10.56 -8.85 7.61
N ASP A 170 -10.75 -9.99 6.93
CA ASP A 170 -9.67 -10.61 6.18
C ASP A 170 -9.24 -9.74 4.99
N CYS A 171 -10.21 -9.12 4.31
CA CYS A 171 -9.93 -8.15 3.26
C CYS A 171 -9.31 -6.88 3.81
N ASP A 172 -9.71 -6.43 4.99
CA ASP A 172 -9.12 -5.26 5.68
C ASP A 172 -7.62 -5.49 5.94
N VAL A 173 -7.28 -6.57 6.64
CA VAL A 173 -5.89 -6.94 6.92
C VAL A 173 -5.10 -7.15 5.63
N THR A 174 -5.65 -7.89 4.66
CA THR A 174 -4.96 -8.14 3.38
C THR A 174 -4.68 -6.85 2.61
N CYS A 175 -5.62 -5.89 2.63
CA CYS A 175 -5.44 -4.62 1.94
C CYS A 175 -4.43 -3.71 2.65
N HIS A 176 -4.35 -3.74 3.97
CA HIS A 176 -3.44 -2.89 4.74
C HIS A 176 -2.02 -3.47 4.91
N GLU A 177 -1.85 -4.80 4.89
CA GLU A 177 -0.54 -5.44 5.09
C GLU A 177 0.14 -5.92 3.80
N VAL A 178 -0.64 -6.28 2.78
CA VAL A 178 -0.11 -6.94 1.57
C VAL A 178 -0.33 -6.08 0.34
N LEU A 179 -1.59 -5.75 0.02
CA LEU A 179 -1.93 -5.09 -1.23
C LEU A 179 -1.65 -3.58 -1.21
N HIS A 180 -1.73 -2.96 -0.03
CA HIS A 180 -1.59 -1.53 0.20
C HIS A 180 -2.49 -0.66 -0.70
N ASN A 181 -3.62 -1.22 -1.14
CA ASN A 181 -4.56 -0.60 -2.07
C ASN A 181 -5.98 -1.01 -1.74
N CYS A 182 -6.94 -0.09 -1.85
CA CYS A 182 -8.36 -0.40 -1.73
C CYS A 182 -8.91 -0.90 -3.08
N PRO A 183 -9.44 -2.13 -3.18
CA PRO A 183 -10.03 -2.65 -4.41
C PRO A 183 -11.19 -1.79 -4.95
N GLY A 184 -11.97 -1.16 -4.05
CA GLY A 184 -13.08 -0.29 -4.44
C GLY A 184 -12.65 1.03 -5.07
N CYS A 185 -11.56 1.65 -4.57
CA CYS A 185 -11.01 2.85 -5.18
C CYS A 185 -10.40 2.55 -6.55
N GLN A 186 -9.69 1.42 -6.66
CA GLN A 186 -9.04 1.01 -7.90
C GLN A 186 -10.05 0.61 -8.99
N SER A 187 -11.19 0.02 -8.63
CA SER A 187 -12.21 -0.38 -9.61
C SER A 187 -13.06 0.78 -10.13
N ARG A 188 -13.25 1.83 -9.34
CA ARG A 188 -14.13 2.97 -9.66
C ARG A 188 -13.40 4.19 -10.21
N GLY A 189 -12.06 4.14 -10.34
CA GLY A 189 -11.26 5.24 -10.91
C GLY A 189 -11.24 6.53 -10.08
N GLN A 190 -11.84 6.56 -8.89
CA GLN A 190 -11.72 7.68 -7.97
C GLN A 190 -10.37 7.57 -7.24
N VAL A 191 -9.36 8.19 -7.83
CA VAL A 191 -8.12 8.53 -7.13
C VAL A 191 -8.51 9.56 -6.05
N GLY A 192 -8.88 9.06 -4.88
CA GLY A 192 -9.09 9.87 -3.68
C GLY A 192 -7.78 10.40 -3.13
N GLY A 193 -7.10 11.24 -3.91
CA GLY A 193 -6.11 12.19 -3.41
C GLY A 193 -6.86 13.29 -2.66
N GLY A 194 -6.35 13.68 -1.49
CA GLY A 194 -6.99 14.59 -0.55
C GLY A 194 -7.57 15.84 -1.22
N GLY A 195 -8.81 16.18 -0.82
CA GLY A 195 -9.48 17.41 -1.21
C GLY A 195 -8.65 18.64 -0.82
N GLY A 196 -8.22 19.36 -1.85
CA GLY A 196 -7.67 20.71 -1.82
C GLY A 196 -7.94 21.35 -3.18
N GLY A 197 -9.21 21.36 -3.61
CA GLY A 197 -9.64 21.95 -4.87
C GLY A 197 -9.73 23.47 -4.74
N GLY A 198 -8.70 24.17 -5.24
CA GLY A 198 -8.86 25.54 -5.71
C GLY A 198 -9.36 25.49 -7.16
N GLU A 199 -10.60 25.88 -7.38
CA GLU A 199 -11.14 26.17 -8.70
C GLU A 199 -10.43 27.43 -9.25
N GLY A 200 -9.59 27.24 -10.27
CA GLY A 200 -9.12 28.34 -11.12
C GLY A 200 -10.06 28.50 -12.32
N PRO A 201 -10.43 29.73 -12.72
CA PRO A 201 -11.37 29.94 -13.80
C PRO A 201 -10.77 29.55 -15.15
N ALA A 202 -11.64 29.00 -15.99
CA ALA A 202 -11.38 28.77 -17.40
C ALA A 202 -11.36 30.12 -18.14
N ASP A 203 -10.20 30.52 -18.66
CA ASP A 203 -10.10 31.58 -19.66
C ASP A 203 -9.97 30.96 -21.06
N GLY A 204 -10.97 31.26 -21.88
CA GLY A 204 -10.98 31.06 -23.32
C GLY A 204 -11.75 32.23 -23.93
N GLY A 205 -11.00 33.19 -24.48
CA GLY A 205 -11.48 34.39 -25.15
C GLY A 205 -10.34 35.31 -25.52
#